data_AF-A0A529QFW8-F1
#
_entry.id   AF-A0A529QFW8-F1
#
_cell.length_a   1.000
_cell.length_b   1.000
_cell.length_c   1.000
_cell.angle_alpha   90.00
_cell.angle_beta   90.00
_cell.angle_gamma   90.00
#
_symmetry.space_group_name_H-M   'P 1'
#
loop_
_entity.id
_entity.type
_entity.pdbx_description
1 polymer ?
#
loop_
_entity_poly.entity_id
_entity_poly.type
_entity_poly.pdbx_seq_one_letter_code
_entity_poly.pdbx_strand_id
1 'polypeptide(L)'
;TTMRVSRNAWSNAVACAVGGAVGRWGTLFQCSSEEAEELRIAMAGFTSYAETVSVYGTEKSFTDGDDTPWSKAFLAAAYASRGVKMRCTSGAGSELLMGFHEAKSLLYLEARCLCLQRGMGVQGTQNGGIDGAPLTATIPGGVRELMAENLIAVWLDLECASGNDARSTESEIRVGAKILPYLIAGSDLICSGMGSILK
;
A
#
# COMPACT_ATOMS: atom_id res chain seq x y z
N THR A 1 9.69 6.47 -0.89
CA THR A 1 10.01 7.53 0.10
C THR A 1 8.75 8.33 0.38
N THR A 2 8.73 9.15 1.42
CA THR A 2 7.66 10.11 1.72
C THR A 2 8.27 11.34 2.41
N MET A 3 7.47 12.29 2.87
CA MET A 3 7.93 13.55 3.43
C MET A 3 7.18 13.95 4.69
N ARG A 4 7.91 14.47 5.67
CA ARG A 4 7.34 15.16 6.83
C ARG A 4 6.74 16.52 6.48
N VAL A 5 7.32 17.20 5.49
CA VAL A 5 6.87 18.51 4.99
C VAL A 5 6.52 18.35 3.52
N SER A 6 5.25 18.59 3.15
CA SER A 6 4.73 18.28 1.81
C SER A 6 5.55 18.90 0.68
N ARG A 7 6.03 20.14 0.85
CA ARG A 7 6.84 20.85 -0.15
C ARG A 7 8.19 20.19 -0.46
N ASN A 8 8.64 19.24 0.36
CA ASN A 8 9.88 18.50 0.13
C ASN A 8 9.69 17.25 -0.76
N ALA A 9 8.47 16.98 -1.26
CA ALA A 9 8.19 15.82 -2.11
C ALA A 9 9.18 15.70 -3.29
N TRP A 10 9.34 16.78 -4.05
CA TRP A 10 10.23 16.83 -5.22
C TRP A 10 11.69 16.60 -4.85
N SER A 11 12.20 17.23 -3.80
CA SER A 11 13.58 17.02 -3.36
C SER A 11 13.81 15.58 -2.90
N ASN A 12 12.82 14.98 -2.21
CA ASN A 12 12.90 13.61 -1.74
C ASN A 12 12.85 12.61 -2.91
N ALA A 13 11.99 12.84 -3.89
CA ALA A 13 11.88 12.02 -5.09
C ALA A 13 13.20 12.02 -5.88
N VAL A 14 13.79 13.20 -6.14
CA VAL A 14 15.09 13.33 -6.82
C VAL A 14 16.21 12.64 -6.05
N ALA A 15 16.27 12.82 -4.72
CA ALA A 15 17.28 12.19 -3.90
C ALA A 15 17.21 10.66 -3.97
N CYS A 16 16.00 10.08 -3.90
CA CYS A 16 15.81 8.65 -4.05
C CYS A 16 16.08 8.15 -5.48
N ALA A 17 15.77 8.93 -6.51
CA ALA A 17 16.08 8.61 -7.90
C ALA A 17 17.58 8.43 -8.10
N VAL A 18 18.36 9.41 -7.64
CA VAL A 18 19.82 9.39 -7.73
C VAL A 18 20.37 8.26 -6.86
N GLY A 19 19.93 8.15 -5.60
CA GLY A 19 20.41 7.12 -4.68
C GLY A 19 20.12 5.70 -5.17
N GLY A 20 18.93 5.45 -5.70
CA GLY A 20 18.55 4.15 -6.27
C GLY A 20 19.40 3.79 -7.48
N ALA A 21 19.60 4.73 -8.41
CA ALA A 21 20.42 4.53 -9.60
C ALA A 21 21.90 4.27 -9.27
N VAL A 22 22.44 4.93 -8.23
CA VAL A 22 23.83 4.75 -7.78
C VAL A 22 24.01 3.45 -6.99
N GLY A 23 23.08 3.11 -6.09
CA GLY A 23 23.20 1.95 -5.21
C GLY A 23 23.04 0.62 -5.94
N ARG A 24 21.99 0.48 -6.76
CA ARG A 24 21.77 -0.70 -7.61
C ARG A 24 20.93 -0.31 -8.81
N TRP A 25 21.53 -0.37 -10.00
CA TRP A 25 20.84 -0.11 -11.25
C TRP A 25 19.59 -1.00 -11.40
N GLY A 26 18.47 -0.39 -11.83
CA GLY A 26 17.17 -1.05 -11.96
C GLY A 26 16.33 -1.07 -10.68
N THR A 27 16.82 -0.53 -9.56
CA THR A 27 15.99 -0.33 -8.35
C THR A 27 14.81 0.58 -8.65
N LEU A 28 13.59 0.07 -8.41
CA LEU A 28 12.38 0.88 -8.45
C LEU A 28 12.22 1.67 -7.15
N PHE A 29 11.72 2.88 -7.27
CA PHE A 29 11.42 3.79 -6.17
C PHE A 29 10.19 4.66 -6.50
N GLN A 30 9.50 5.06 -5.44
CA GLN A 30 8.30 5.89 -5.42
C GLN A 30 8.46 7.06 -4.44
N CYS A 31 7.58 8.05 -4.52
CA CYS A 31 7.46 9.15 -3.56
C CYS A 31 6.00 9.30 -3.14
N SER A 32 5.60 8.52 -2.13
CA SER A 32 4.24 8.46 -1.61
C SER A 32 3.80 9.82 -1.08
N SER A 33 2.77 10.39 -1.69
CA SER A 33 2.26 11.72 -1.40
C SER A 33 0.77 11.85 -1.77
N GLU A 34 0.23 13.08 -1.79
CA GLU A 34 -1.10 13.31 -2.36
C GLU A 34 -1.12 12.88 -3.83
N GLU A 35 -2.21 12.27 -4.27
CA GLU A 35 -2.29 11.47 -5.50
C GLU A 35 -1.99 12.28 -6.77
N ALA A 36 -2.49 13.52 -6.86
CA ALA A 36 -2.21 14.40 -8.00
C ALA A 36 -0.75 14.87 -8.00
N GLU A 37 -0.18 15.17 -6.84
CA GLU A 37 1.24 15.52 -6.71
C GLU A 37 2.15 14.34 -7.06
N GLU A 38 1.83 13.13 -6.58
CA GLU A 38 2.59 11.91 -6.89
C GLU A 38 2.58 11.62 -8.40
N LEU A 39 1.44 11.79 -9.06
CA LEU A 39 1.33 11.65 -10.51
C LEU A 39 2.16 12.70 -11.26
N ARG A 40 2.20 13.96 -10.79
CA ARG A 40 3.05 15.01 -11.40
C ARG A 40 4.54 14.67 -11.29
N ILE A 41 4.97 14.19 -10.13
CA ILE A 41 6.35 13.74 -9.91
C ILE A 41 6.70 12.59 -10.85
N ALA A 42 5.79 11.63 -11.01
CA ALA A 42 5.95 10.51 -11.94
C ALA A 42 6.01 10.97 -13.41
N MET A 43 5.10 11.88 -13.82
CA MET A 43 5.09 12.46 -15.17
C MET A 43 6.36 13.25 -15.48
N ALA A 44 6.99 13.84 -14.46
CA ALA A 44 8.29 14.50 -14.57
C ALA A 44 9.49 13.53 -14.60
N GLY A 45 9.25 12.22 -14.46
CA GLY A 45 10.29 11.19 -14.49
C GLY A 45 11.11 11.09 -13.20
N PHE A 46 10.61 11.64 -12.09
CA PHE A 46 11.31 11.60 -10.80
C PHE A 46 10.85 10.47 -9.88
N THR A 47 9.97 9.58 -10.34
CA THR A 47 9.68 8.27 -9.74
C THR A 47 9.56 7.22 -10.83
N SER A 48 9.81 5.96 -10.48
CA SER A 48 9.75 4.84 -11.43
C SER A 48 8.46 4.02 -11.31
N TYR A 49 7.79 4.13 -10.16
CA TYR A 49 6.48 3.53 -9.91
C TYR A 49 5.74 4.33 -8.82
N ALA A 50 4.43 4.06 -8.67
CA ALA A 50 3.61 4.51 -7.55
C ALA A 50 2.95 3.31 -6.83
N GLU A 51 2.83 3.37 -5.51
CA GLU A 51 2.22 2.29 -4.72
C GLU A 51 1.00 2.75 -3.95
N THR A 52 1.11 3.92 -3.31
CA THR A 52 0.14 4.45 -2.34
C THR A 52 -1.14 5.01 -2.98
N VAL A 53 -1.55 4.43 -4.11
CA VAL A 53 -2.79 4.75 -4.81
C VAL A 53 -3.96 4.08 -4.07
N SER A 54 -4.46 4.77 -3.06
CA SER A 54 -5.25 4.15 -1.98
C SER A 54 -6.67 3.80 -2.40
N VAL A 55 -7.22 2.67 -1.98
CA VAL A 55 -8.63 2.30 -2.18
C VAL A 55 -9.28 1.84 -0.88
N TYR A 56 -10.59 2.00 -0.76
CA TYR A 56 -11.31 1.76 0.49
C TYR A 56 -12.56 0.90 0.32
N GLY A 57 -12.95 0.21 1.39
CA GLY A 57 -14.04 -0.75 1.40
C GLY A 57 -15.42 -0.13 1.58
N THR A 58 -15.54 1.17 1.86
CA THR A 58 -16.83 1.89 1.99
C THR A 58 -16.79 3.22 1.25
N GLU A 59 -17.97 3.69 0.81
CA GLU A 59 -18.09 4.94 0.03
C GLU A 59 -17.68 6.18 0.86
N LYS A 60 -17.98 6.17 2.15
CA LYS A 60 -17.59 7.27 3.05
C LYS A 60 -16.08 7.32 3.27
N SER A 61 -15.43 6.16 3.44
CA SER A 61 -13.96 6.11 3.47
C SER A 61 -13.35 6.56 2.15
N PHE A 62 -13.94 6.19 1.01
CA PHE A 62 -13.52 6.72 -0.29
C PHE A 62 -13.61 8.24 -0.36
N THR A 63 -14.74 8.80 0.06
CA THR A 63 -14.98 10.25 0.04
C THR A 63 -14.01 11.00 0.95
N ASP A 64 -13.74 10.47 2.15
CA ASP A 64 -12.79 11.08 3.09
C ASP A 64 -11.32 10.87 2.65
N GLY A 65 -11.05 9.83 1.86
CA GLY A 65 -9.81 9.64 1.10
C GLY A 65 -9.72 10.49 -0.18
N ASP A 66 -10.64 11.44 -0.38
CA ASP A 66 -10.75 12.37 -1.51
C ASP A 66 -10.86 11.71 -2.89
N ASP A 67 -11.51 10.54 -2.95
CA ASP A 67 -11.59 9.76 -4.17
C ASP A 67 -12.88 8.94 -4.30
N THR A 68 -13.07 8.39 -5.48
CA THR A 68 -14.12 7.44 -5.82
C THR A 68 -13.48 6.23 -6.52
N PRO A 69 -14.19 5.10 -6.62
CA PRO A 69 -13.72 3.98 -7.43
C PRO A 69 -13.37 4.38 -8.88
N TRP A 70 -14.10 5.34 -9.46
CA TRP A 70 -13.87 5.81 -10.84
C TRP A 70 -12.67 6.75 -10.95
N SER A 71 -12.47 7.67 -10.01
CA SER A 71 -11.27 8.54 -10.03
C SER A 71 -10.00 7.71 -9.83
N LYS A 72 -10.01 6.69 -8.96
CA LYS A 72 -8.90 5.74 -8.83
C LYS A 72 -8.65 4.92 -10.08
N ALA A 73 -9.71 4.39 -10.71
CA ALA A 73 -9.58 3.67 -11.98
C ALA A 73 -8.96 4.55 -13.07
N PHE A 74 -9.40 5.81 -13.16
CA PHE A 74 -8.85 6.78 -14.09
C PHE A 74 -7.39 7.12 -13.76
N LEU A 75 -7.05 7.29 -12.48
CA LEU A 75 -5.69 7.54 -12.02
C LEU A 75 -4.74 6.37 -12.35
N ALA A 76 -5.18 5.14 -12.14
CA ALA A 76 -4.43 3.95 -12.56
C ALA A 76 -4.17 3.95 -14.07
N ALA A 77 -5.18 4.27 -14.88
CA ALA A 77 -5.03 4.43 -16.32
C ALA A 77 -4.10 5.61 -16.68
N ALA A 78 -4.09 6.69 -15.90
CA ALA A 78 -3.21 7.83 -16.12
C ALA A 78 -1.73 7.45 -15.94
N TYR A 79 -1.38 6.72 -14.85
CA TYR A 79 -0.04 6.16 -14.67
C TYR A 79 0.34 5.23 -15.83
N ALA A 80 -0.56 4.31 -16.20
CA ALA A 80 -0.32 3.38 -17.31
C ALA A 80 -0.12 4.10 -18.65
N SER A 81 -0.85 5.17 -18.92
CA SER A 81 -0.73 6.00 -20.13
C SER A 81 0.62 6.72 -20.27
N ARG A 82 1.41 6.72 -19.19
CA ARG A 82 2.77 7.27 -19.12
C ARG A 82 3.83 6.20 -18.95
N GLY A 83 3.45 4.92 -19.05
CA GLY A 83 4.37 3.79 -18.88
C GLY A 83 4.91 3.66 -17.46
N VAL A 84 4.23 4.25 -16.46
CA VAL A 84 4.65 4.20 -15.06
C VAL A 84 3.98 2.99 -14.41
N LYS A 85 4.79 2.08 -13.83
CA LYS A 85 4.25 0.97 -13.04
C LYS A 85 3.48 1.54 -11.85
N MET A 86 2.33 0.96 -11.54
CA MET A 86 1.64 1.29 -10.30
C MET A 86 0.96 0.06 -9.71
N ARG A 87 0.66 0.14 -8.43
CA ARG A 87 -0.30 -0.72 -7.74
C ARG A 87 -1.18 0.15 -6.86
N CYS A 88 -2.28 -0.40 -6.40
CA CYS A 88 -3.10 0.26 -5.39
C CYS A 88 -2.66 -0.16 -3.98
N THR A 89 -3.06 0.61 -2.99
CA THR A 89 -2.90 0.26 -1.57
C THR A 89 -4.25 0.13 -0.91
N SER A 90 -4.44 -0.95 -0.16
CA SER A 90 -5.55 -1.14 0.76
C SER A 90 -5.03 -1.81 2.04
N GLY A 91 -5.93 -2.15 2.96
CA GLY A 91 -5.53 -2.87 4.16
C GLY A 91 -6.64 -2.90 5.21
N ALA A 92 -6.76 -4.04 5.88
CA ALA A 92 -7.65 -4.17 7.01
C ALA A 92 -7.37 -3.11 8.07
N GLY A 93 -8.45 -2.48 8.55
CA GLY A 93 -8.41 -1.49 9.62
C GLY A 93 -8.55 -0.05 9.14
N SER A 94 -8.41 0.22 7.84
CA SER A 94 -8.53 1.58 7.29
C SER A 94 -9.91 2.19 7.56
N GLU A 95 -10.99 1.49 7.25
CA GLU A 95 -12.35 2.02 7.44
C GLU A 95 -12.74 2.10 8.91
N LEU A 96 -12.18 1.23 9.76
CA LEU A 96 -12.35 1.32 11.22
C LEU A 96 -11.63 2.55 11.78
N LEU A 97 -10.41 2.81 11.32
CA LEU A 97 -9.63 3.98 11.72
C LEU A 97 -10.29 5.29 11.26
N MET A 98 -10.86 5.30 10.06
CA MET A 98 -11.59 6.44 9.49
C MET A 98 -13.02 6.59 10.06
N GLY A 99 -13.52 5.61 10.81
CA GLY A 99 -14.84 5.67 11.45
C GLY A 99 -16.03 5.30 10.55
N PHE A 100 -15.78 4.67 9.39
CA PHE A 100 -16.79 4.35 8.38
C PHE A 100 -16.87 2.85 8.04
N HIS A 101 -16.74 1.97 9.04
CA HIS A 101 -16.67 0.51 8.85
C HIS A 101 -18.02 -0.20 8.61
N GLU A 102 -19.15 0.52 8.60
CA GLU A 102 -20.49 -0.01 8.27
C GLU A 102 -20.92 -1.31 9.02
N ALA A 103 -20.45 -1.48 10.26
CA ALA A 103 -20.62 -2.71 11.05
C ALA A 103 -20.19 -4.00 10.32
N LYS A 104 -19.18 -3.93 9.46
CA LYS A 104 -18.58 -5.07 8.77
C LYS A 104 -17.26 -5.50 9.41
N SER A 105 -16.86 -6.74 9.16
CA SER A 105 -15.53 -7.21 9.55
C SER A 105 -14.45 -6.55 8.69
N LEU A 106 -13.24 -6.43 9.23
CA LEU A 106 -12.11 -5.82 8.53
C LEU A 106 -11.77 -6.59 7.25
N LEU A 107 -11.71 -7.93 7.33
CA LEU A 107 -11.43 -8.78 6.17
C LEU A 107 -12.51 -8.67 5.08
N TYR A 108 -13.77 -8.43 5.42
CA TYR A 108 -14.82 -8.23 4.41
C TYR A 108 -14.62 -6.91 3.65
N LEU A 109 -14.31 -5.83 4.37
CA LEU A 109 -14.08 -4.53 3.75
C LEU A 109 -12.83 -4.58 2.87
N GLU A 110 -11.76 -5.22 3.35
CA GLU A 110 -10.56 -5.42 2.56
C GLU A 110 -10.80 -6.32 1.33
N ALA A 111 -11.64 -7.36 1.43
CA ALA A 111 -12.04 -8.13 0.26
C ALA A 111 -12.77 -7.28 -0.80
N ARG A 112 -13.56 -6.27 -0.39
CA ARG A 112 -14.15 -5.29 -1.33
C ARG A 112 -13.07 -4.47 -2.02
N CYS A 113 -12.07 -3.99 -1.26
CA CYS A 113 -10.92 -3.27 -1.81
C CYS A 113 -10.22 -4.10 -2.89
N LEU A 114 -9.88 -5.35 -2.61
CA LEU A 114 -9.17 -6.22 -3.53
C LEU A 114 -9.98 -6.57 -4.79
N CYS A 115 -11.28 -6.86 -4.63
CA CYS A 115 -12.17 -7.05 -5.78
C CYS A 115 -12.26 -5.79 -6.64
N LEU A 116 -12.30 -4.61 -6.03
CA LEU A 116 -12.31 -3.35 -6.75
C LEU A 116 -10.99 -3.14 -7.51
N GLN A 117 -9.84 -3.37 -6.87
CA GLN A 117 -8.52 -3.29 -7.53
C GLN A 117 -8.45 -4.21 -8.75
N ARG A 118 -8.88 -5.47 -8.60
CA ARG A 118 -8.96 -6.39 -9.75
C ARG A 118 -9.88 -5.86 -10.85
N GLY A 119 -11.04 -5.29 -10.48
CA GLY A 119 -11.99 -4.68 -11.41
C GLY A 119 -11.47 -3.42 -12.11
N MET A 120 -10.60 -2.64 -11.44
CA MET A 120 -9.91 -1.48 -12.01
C MET A 120 -8.82 -1.87 -13.02
N GLY A 121 -8.44 -3.16 -13.08
CA GLY A 121 -7.37 -3.65 -13.94
C GLY A 121 -5.97 -3.26 -13.44
N VAL A 122 -5.81 -2.97 -12.15
CA VAL A 122 -4.46 -2.79 -11.58
C VAL A 122 -3.76 -4.13 -11.47
N GLN A 123 -2.45 -4.12 -11.70
CA GLN A 123 -1.62 -5.34 -11.74
C GLN A 123 -1.28 -5.90 -10.35
N GLY A 124 -1.43 -5.09 -9.30
CA GLY A 124 -1.05 -5.47 -7.95
C GLY A 124 -1.71 -4.63 -6.88
N THR A 125 -1.48 -5.06 -5.63
CA THR A 125 -1.89 -4.41 -4.40
C THR A 125 -0.72 -4.35 -3.41
N GLN A 126 -0.65 -3.30 -2.63
CA GLN A 126 -0.04 -3.31 -1.30
C GLN A 126 -1.17 -3.52 -0.27
N ASN A 127 -1.13 -4.62 0.48
CA ASN A 127 -2.06 -4.89 1.56
C ASN A 127 -1.41 -5.74 2.67
N GLY A 128 -2.15 -6.17 3.67
CA GLY A 128 -1.64 -6.73 4.93
C GLY A 128 -1.76 -5.72 6.06
N GLY A 129 -2.83 -4.93 6.05
CA GLY A 129 -3.17 -3.90 7.03
C GLY A 129 -2.47 -2.56 6.82
N ILE A 130 -1.21 -2.56 6.37
CA ILE A 130 -0.41 -1.34 6.12
C ILE A 130 -0.45 -0.44 7.37
N ASP A 131 -0.87 0.82 7.25
CA ASP A 131 -0.99 1.75 8.36
C ASP A 131 -2.11 1.37 9.35
N GLY A 132 -3.08 0.56 8.91
CA GLY A 132 -4.11 -0.05 9.75
C GLY A 132 -3.65 -1.29 10.52
N ALA A 133 -2.48 -1.86 10.21
CA ALA A 133 -2.00 -3.10 10.85
C ALA A 133 -1.90 -3.02 12.39
N PRO A 134 -1.48 -1.90 13.03
CA PRO A 134 -1.49 -1.77 14.49
C PRO A 134 -2.90 -1.91 15.07
N LEU A 135 -3.90 -1.29 14.42
CA LEU A 135 -5.31 -1.36 14.84
C LEU A 135 -5.85 -2.78 14.68
N THR A 136 -5.62 -3.39 13.52
CA THR A 136 -6.05 -4.77 13.25
C THR A 136 -5.43 -5.76 14.23
N ALA A 137 -4.16 -5.57 14.61
CA ALA A 137 -3.47 -6.40 15.60
C ALA A 137 -4.01 -6.28 17.05
N THR A 138 -4.92 -5.33 17.33
CA THR A 138 -5.61 -5.22 18.62
C THR A 138 -6.80 -6.16 18.77
N ILE A 139 -7.30 -6.73 17.66
CA ILE A 139 -8.52 -7.54 17.62
C ILE A 139 -8.16 -9.03 17.60
N PRO A 140 -8.91 -9.92 18.28
CA PRO A 140 -8.71 -11.36 18.20
C PRO A 140 -8.70 -11.86 16.75
N GLY A 141 -7.66 -12.60 16.38
CA GLY A 141 -7.49 -13.10 15.01
C GLY A 141 -7.00 -12.07 13.99
N GLY A 142 -6.81 -10.80 14.37
CA GLY A 142 -6.44 -9.75 13.42
C GLY A 142 -5.15 -10.02 12.63
N VAL A 143 -4.09 -10.52 13.27
CA VAL A 143 -2.84 -10.88 12.56
C VAL A 143 -3.07 -12.01 11.54
N ARG A 144 -3.99 -12.94 11.82
CA ARG A 144 -4.40 -13.97 10.87
C ARG A 144 -5.19 -13.36 9.71
N GLU A 145 -6.03 -12.36 9.99
CA GLU A 145 -6.76 -11.63 8.93
C GLU A 145 -5.82 -10.84 8.02
N LEU A 146 -4.75 -10.23 8.56
CA LEU A 146 -3.70 -9.57 7.75
C LEU A 146 -3.06 -10.54 6.75
N MET A 147 -2.86 -11.80 7.13
CA MET A 147 -2.38 -12.81 6.18
C MET A 147 -3.47 -13.27 5.21
N ALA A 148 -4.72 -13.35 5.67
CA ALA A 148 -5.84 -13.76 4.84
C ALA A 148 -6.11 -12.77 3.71
N GLU A 149 -6.01 -11.46 3.94
CA GLU A 149 -6.16 -10.46 2.86
C GLU A 149 -5.05 -10.56 1.82
N ASN A 150 -3.81 -10.88 2.21
CA ASN A 150 -2.75 -11.14 1.23
C ASN A 150 -3.06 -12.39 0.39
N LEU A 151 -3.60 -13.44 1.00
CA LEU A 151 -3.99 -14.65 0.28
C LEU A 151 -5.15 -14.38 -0.70
N ILE A 152 -6.11 -13.53 -0.33
CA ILE A 152 -7.19 -13.10 -1.25
C ILE A 152 -6.59 -12.35 -2.45
N ALA A 153 -5.61 -11.47 -2.25
CA ALA A 153 -4.95 -10.76 -3.34
C ALA A 153 -4.31 -11.74 -4.34
N VAL A 154 -3.58 -12.75 -3.83
CA VAL A 154 -2.97 -13.79 -4.66
C VAL A 154 -4.04 -14.63 -5.39
N TRP A 155 -5.14 -14.99 -4.72
CA TRP A 155 -6.26 -15.70 -5.37
C TRP A 155 -6.98 -14.88 -6.43
N LEU A 156 -6.93 -13.56 -6.35
CA LEU A 156 -7.41 -12.63 -7.37
C LEU A 156 -6.37 -12.33 -8.46
N ASP A 157 -5.22 -13.02 -8.44
CA ASP A 157 -4.16 -12.87 -9.44
C ASP A 157 -3.62 -11.42 -9.49
N LEU A 158 -3.42 -10.83 -8.30
CA LEU A 158 -2.77 -9.54 -8.10
C LEU A 158 -1.35 -9.77 -7.55
N GLU A 159 -0.36 -9.02 -8.07
CA GLU A 159 0.94 -8.89 -7.40
C GLU A 159 0.71 -8.40 -5.96
N CYS A 160 1.30 -9.05 -4.97
CA CYS A 160 1.04 -8.78 -3.56
C CYS A 160 2.30 -8.25 -2.85
N ALA A 161 2.30 -6.95 -2.58
CA ALA A 161 3.23 -6.31 -1.65
C ALA A 161 2.65 -6.42 -0.23
N SER A 162 3.10 -7.44 0.51
CA SER A 162 2.33 -8.04 1.61
C SER A 162 2.53 -7.37 2.98
N GLY A 163 2.59 -6.03 3.01
CA GLY A 163 2.64 -5.26 4.24
C GLY A 163 3.99 -5.40 4.93
N ASN A 164 3.98 -5.70 6.24
CA ASN A 164 5.19 -5.77 7.06
C ASN A 164 6.04 -4.47 7.02
N ASP A 165 5.37 -3.35 6.83
CA ASP A 165 5.90 -1.98 6.69
C ASP A 165 5.56 -1.10 7.89
N ALA A 166 4.46 -1.39 8.58
CA ALA A 166 4.09 -0.75 9.84
C ALA A 166 4.44 -1.62 11.06
N ARG A 167 4.96 -0.97 12.12
CA ARG A 167 5.24 -1.61 13.40
C ARG A 167 3.95 -1.72 14.22
N SER A 168 3.44 -2.95 14.39
CA SER A 168 2.21 -3.22 15.15
C SER A 168 2.44 -3.57 16.62
N THR A 169 3.69 -3.76 17.05
CA THR A 169 4.02 -4.19 18.41
C THR A 169 5.48 -3.88 18.77
N GLU A 170 5.72 -3.67 20.06
CA GLU A 170 7.06 -3.51 20.64
C GLU A 170 7.73 -4.86 20.97
N SER A 171 6.98 -5.97 20.97
CA SER A 171 7.53 -7.29 21.26
C SER A 171 8.21 -7.89 20.03
N GLU A 172 9.51 -8.15 20.11
CA GLU A 172 10.27 -8.82 19.04
C GLU A 172 9.69 -10.20 18.70
N ILE A 173 9.19 -10.94 19.69
CA ILE A 173 8.53 -12.24 19.48
C ILE A 173 7.29 -12.07 18.61
N ARG A 174 6.46 -11.05 18.88
CA ARG A 174 5.24 -10.80 18.07
C ARG A 174 5.58 -10.27 16.68
N VAL A 175 6.64 -9.47 16.54
CA VAL A 175 7.16 -9.05 15.21
C VAL A 175 7.61 -10.28 14.42
N GLY A 176 8.44 -11.13 15.02
CA GLY A 176 8.92 -12.36 14.39
C GLY A 176 7.78 -13.30 14.00
N ALA A 177 6.80 -13.49 14.88
CA ALA A 177 5.63 -14.33 14.61
C ALA A 177 4.77 -13.80 13.45
N LYS A 178 4.64 -12.47 13.30
CA LYS A 178 3.91 -11.85 12.18
C LYS A 178 4.62 -12.08 10.85
N ILE A 179 5.94 -11.86 10.78
CA ILE A 179 6.68 -11.90 9.50
C ILE A 179 7.08 -13.32 9.07
N LEU A 180 7.26 -14.25 10.01
CA LEU A 180 7.75 -15.61 9.74
C LEU A 180 6.97 -16.36 8.65
N PRO A 181 5.62 -16.32 8.60
CA PRO A 181 4.88 -16.99 7.53
C PRO A 181 5.25 -16.50 6.13
N TYR A 182 5.52 -15.20 5.97
CA TYR A 182 5.94 -14.61 4.69
C TYR A 182 7.38 -14.99 4.32
N LEU A 183 8.27 -15.13 5.31
CA LEU A 183 9.64 -15.60 5.09
C LEU A 183 9.69 -17.08 4.65
N ILE A 184 8.71 -17.89 5.06
CA ILE A 184 8.63 -19.30 4.70
C ILE A 184 7.89 -19.49 3.37
N ALA A 185 6.73 -18.84 3.19
CA ALA A 185 5.87 -19.04 2.03
C ALA A 185 6.25 -18.14 0.83
N GLY A 186 6.82 -16.97 1.09
CA GLY A 186 7.07 -15.94 0.09
C GLY A 186 5.83 -15.12 -0.28
N SER A 187 6.09 -13.96 -0.87
CA SER A 187 5.16 -13.09 -1.60
C SER A 187 5.98 -12.28 -2.62
N ASP A 188 5.32 -11.56 -3.53
CA ASP A 188 6.05 -10.75 -4.53
C ASP A 188 6.97 -9.71 -3.86
N LEU A 189 6.48 -9.07 -2.78
CA LEU A 189 7.30 -8.30 -1.85
C LEU A 189 6.94 -8.66 -0.39
N ILE A 190 7.81 -9.43 0.27
CA ILE A 190 7.64 -9.87 1.68
C ILE A 190 7.37 -8.68 2.61
N CYS A 191 8.09 -7.59 2.39
CA CYS A 191 7.85 -6.31 3.03
C CYS A 191 7.62 -5.23 1.96
N SER A 192 6.47 -4.54 2.00
CA SER A 192 6.18 -3.36 1.19
C SER A 192 6.89 -2.10 1.69
N GLY A 193 7.65 -2.17 2.79
CA GLY A 193 8.27 -1.00 3.39
C GLY A 193 9.21 -1.34 4.55
N MET A 194 10.17 -2.23 4.32
CA MET A 194 11.19 -2.51 5.34
C MET A 194 12.01 -1.25 5.63
N GLY A 195 12.03 -0.82 6.90
CA GLY A 195 12.78 0.36 7.31
C GLY A 195 14.29 0.21 7.06
N SER A 196 14.85 1.08 6.22
CA SER A 196 16.29 1.13 5.90
C SER A 196 17.05 2.23 6.63
N ILE A 197 16.34 3.03 7.43
CA ILE A 197 16.88 4.15 8.21
C ILE A 197 16.52 3.90 9.68
N LEU A 198 17.46 4.17 10.58
CA LEU A 198 17.22 4.10 12.02
C LEU A 198 16.21 5.19 12.44
N LYS A 199 15.41 4.88 13.45
CA LYS A 199 14.50 5.85 14.08
C LYS A 199 15.25 6.89 14.90
#